data_AF-A0A4V3GLA9-F1
#
_entry.id   AF-A0A4V3GLA9-F1
#
_cell.length_a   1.000
_cell.length_b   1.000
_cell.length_c   1.000
_cell.angle_alpha   90.00
_cell.angle_beta   90.00
_cell.angle_gamma   90.00
#
_symmetry.space_group_name_H-M   'P 1'
#
loop_
_entity.id
_entity.type
_entity.pdbx_description
1 polymer ?
#
loop_
_entity_poly.entity_id
_entity_poly.type
_entity_poly.pdbx_seq_one_letter_code
_entity_poly.pdbx_strand_id
1 'polypeptide(L)'
;MKLERKHALVLLAIAAWNVITYLRFIKALVDTEDRPTGYYVAHTVLIVVNLLIAALLGTWGVRAYKAAKYRAAKTAQNSPV
;
A
#
# COMPACT_ATOMS: atom_id res chain seq x y z
N MET A 1 1.75 -14.57 -14.85
CA MET A 1 0.69 -14.56 -13.82
C MET A 1 -0.37 -13.53 -14.21
N LYS A 2 -1.64 -13.90 -14.35
CA LYS A 2 -2.73 -12.94 -14.63
C LYS A 2 -3.10 -12.24 -13.31
N LEU A 3 -2.84 -10.94 -13.20
CA LEU A 3 -3.26 -10.14 -12.06
C LEU A 3 -4.79 -10.03 -12.09
N GLU A 4 -5.48 -10.93 -11.38
CA GLU A 4 -6.91 -10.83 -11.19
C GLU A 4 -7.25 -9.59 -10.35
N ARG A 5 -8.42 -9.00 -10.62
CA ARG A 5 -8.94 -7.81 -9.94
C ARG A 5 -8.96 -7.97 -8.41
N LYS A 6 -9.12 -9.20 -7.94
CA LYS A 6 -9.09 -9.59 -6.52
C LYS A 6 -7.71 -9.38 -5.88
N HIS A 7 -6.62 -9.69 -6.60
CA HIS A 7 -5.25 -9.53 -6.06
C HIS A 7 -4.85 -8.06 -5.96
N ALA A 8 -5.30 -7.22 -6.90
CA ALA A 8 -5.08 -5.77 -6.82
C ALA A 8 -5.76 -5.13 -5.61
N LEU A 9 -6.97 -5.59 -5.24
CA LEU A 9 -7.67 -5.15 -4.03
C LEU A 9 -6.97 -5.59 -2.76
N VAL A 10 -6.49 -6.84 -2.70
CA VAL A 10 -5.73 -7.34 -1.55
C VAL A 10 -4.44 -6.54 -1.35
N LEU A 11 -3.70 -6.26 -2.42
CA LEU A 11 -2.48 -5.43 -2.35
C LEU A 11 -2.77 -4.01 -1.86
N LEU A 12 -3.87 -3.41 -2.32
CA LEU A 12 -4.32 -2.10 -1.84
C LEU A 12 -4.72 -2.12 -0.37
N ALA A 13 -5.44 -3.16 0.08
CA ALA A 13 -5.85 -3.31 1.47
C ALA A 13 -4.63 -3.50 2.39
N ILE A 14 -3.67 -4.33 1.99
CA ILE A 14 -2.41 -4.53 2.71
C ILE A 14 -1.59 -3.24 2.78
N ALA A 15 -1.52 -2.48 1.69
CA ALA A 15 -0.83 -1.20 1.65
C ALA A 15 -1.50 -0.17 2.59
N ALA A 16 -2.83 -0.05 2.54
CA ALA A 16 -3.58 0.84 3.43
C ALA A 16 -3.42 0.44 4.90
N TRP A 17 -3.53 -0.86 5.21
CA TRP A 17 -3.33 -1.39 6.56
C TRP A 17 -1.92 -1.08 7.07
N ASN A 18 -0.89 -1.27 6.23
CA ASN A 18 0.49 -0.91 6.55
C ASN A 18 0.61 0.55 6.97
N VAL A 19 0.09 1.47 6.16
CA VAL A 19 0.14 2.90 6.45
C VAL A 19 -0.50 3.21 7.82
N ILE A 20 -1.68 2.64 8.10
CA ILE A 20 -2.39 2.85 9.36
C ILE A 20 -1.56 2.35 10.56
N THR A 21 -1.00 1.13 10.49
CA THR A 21 -0.16 0.60 11.56
C THR A 21 1.09 1.44 11.79
N TYR A 22 1.73 1.93 10.73
CA TYR A 22 2.94 2.73 10.86
C TYR A 22 2.68 4.14 11.39
N LEU A 23 1.54 4.75 11.05
CA LEU A 23 1.11 6.00 11.68
C LEU A 23 0.89 5.85 13.19
N ARG A 24 0.28 4.73 13.62
CA ARG A 24 0.15 4.41 15.06
C ARG A 24 1.51 4.20 15.73
N PHE A 25 2.45 3.55 15.03
CA PHE A 25 3.82 3.36 15.51
C PHE A 25 4.57 4.69 15.66
N ILE A 26 4.44 5.61 14.69
CA ILE A 26 5.01 6.96 14.79
C ILE A 26 4.46 7.67 16.03
N LYS A 27 3.13 7.64 16.23
CA LYS A 27 2.51 8.26 17.40
C LYS A 27 3.03 7.67 18.72
N ALA A 28 3.12 6.34 18.80
CA ALA A 28 3.69 5.67 19.97
C ALA A 28 5.16 6.07 20.20
N LEU A 29 5.94 6.24 19.13
CA LEU A 29 7.34 6.67 19.20
C LEU A 29 7.49 8.09 19.74
N VAL A 30 6.62 9.00 19.30
CA VAL A 30 6.59 10.39 19.77
C VAL A 30 6.17 10.47 21.24
N ASP A 31 5.23 9.62 21.65
CA ASP A 31 4.75 9.53 23.03
C ASP A 31 5.77 8.80 23.95
N THR A 32 6.89 8.28 23.44
CA THR A 32 7.93 7.62 24.26
C THR A 32 9.00 8.61 24.70
N GLU A 33 9.16 8.81 26.01
CA GLU A 33 10.27 9.55 26.63
C GLU A 33 11.35 8.59 27.18
N ASP A 34 12.59 9.09 27.33
CA ASP A 34 13.71 8.39 27.99
C ASP A 34 14.14 7.06 27.33
N ARG A 35 14.26 7.04 25.98
CA ARG A 35 14.84 5.90 25.24
C ARG A 35 16.19 6.25 24.59
N PRO A 36 17.09 5.27 24.40
CA PRO A 36 18.35 5.49 23.70
C PRO A 36 18.13 5.99 22.26
N THR A 37 19.00 6.85 21.74
CA THR A 37 18.89 7.40 20.38
C THR A 37 18.76 6.31 19.30
N GLY A 38 19.47 5.17 19.47
CA GLY A 38 19.39 4.03 18.55
C GLY A 38 17.98 3.41 18.45
N TYR A 39 17.16 3.50 19.51
CA TYR A 39 15.77 3.07 19.49
C TYR A 39 14.97 3.90 18.48
N TYR A 40 15.06 5.23 18.55
CA TYR A 40 14.35 6.12 17.65
C TYR A 40 14.81 5.95 16.20
N VAL A 41 16.13 5.88 15.96
CA VAL A 41 16.67 5.71 14.60
C VAL A 41 16.18 4.41 13.95
N ALA A 42 16.27 3.29 14.65
CA ALA A 42 15.85 1.99 14.11
C ALA A 42 14.35 1.99 13.76
N HIS A 43 13.51 2.51 14.65
CA HIS A 43 12.07 2.53 14.44
C HIS A 43 11.68 3.51 13.34
N THR A 44 12.27 4.71 13.28
CA THR A 44 12.01 5.68 12.22
C THR A 44 12.42 5.15 10.85
N VAL A 45 13.61 4.53 10.72
CA VAL A 45 14.03 3.91 9.45
C VAL A 45 13.07 2.81 9.03
N LEU A 46 12.68 1.94 9.96
CA LEU A 46 11.75 0.86 9.68
C LEU A 46 10.39 1.38 9.23
N ILE A 47 9.87 2.43 9.87
CA ILE A 47 8.65 3.15 9.45
C ILE A 47 8.79 3.68 8.02
N VAL A 48 9.85 4.44 7.72
CA VAL A 48 10.04 5.10 6.42
C VAL A 48 10.12 4.07 5.28
N VAL A 49 10.92 3.01 5.45
CA VAL A 49 11.08 1.96 4.44
C VAL A 49 9.74 1.27 4.16
N ASN A 50 8.97 0.95 5.19
CA ASN A 50 7.67 0.30 5.00
C ASN A 50 6.64 1.21 4.35
N LEU A 51 6.61 2.50 4.69
CA LEU A 51 5.73 3.47 4.01
C LEU A 51 6.10 3.62 2.54
N LEU A 52 7.39 3.61 2.19
CA LEU A 52 7.85 3.60 0.79
C LEU A 52 7.38 2.35 0.04
N ILE A 53 7.54 1.17 0.64
CA ILE A 53 7.06 -0.08 0.03
C ILE A 53 5.54 -0.06 -0.16
N ALA A 54 4.79 0.39 0.85
CA ALA A 54 3.34 0.52 0.77
C ALA A 54 2.93 1.50 -0.34
N ALA A 55 3.62 2.63 -0.49
CA ALA A 55 3.37 3.59 -1.56
C ALA A 55 3.66 3.00 -2.95
N LEU A 56 4.76 2.27 -3.12
CA LEU A 56 5.10 1.59 -4.37
C LEU A 56 4.05 0.54 -4.73
N LEU A 57 3.71 -0.34 -3.80
CA LEU A 57 2.69 -1.38 -3.98
C LEU A 57 1.31 -0.78 -4.24
N GLY A 58 0.94 0.27 -3.52
CA GLY A 58 -0.31 1.01 -3.72
C GLY A 58 -0.37 1.62 -5.13
N THR A 59 0.72 2.26 -5.58
CA THR A 59 0.80 2.84 -6.93
C THR A 59 0.65 1.77 -8.01
N TRP A 60 1.30 0.62 -7.84
CA TRP A 60 1.17 -0.51 -8.78
C TRP A 60 -0.23 -1.12 -8.74
N GLY A 61 -0.84 -1.25 -7.56
CA GLY A 61 -2.22 -1.71 -7.38
C GLY A 61 -3.24 -0.79 -8.07
N VAL A 62 -3.11 0.53 -7.93
CA VAL A 62 -3.96 1.51 -8.62
C VAL A 62 -3.80 1.41 -10.13
N ARG A 63 -2.56 1.31 -10.64
CA ARG A 63 -2.31 1.17 -12.08
C ARG A 63 -2.92 -0.12 -12.63
N ALA A 64 -2.76 -1.24 -11.93
CA ALA A 64 -3.37 -2.52 -12.31
C ALA A 64 -4.90 -2.45 -12.29
N TYR A 65 -5.50 -1.83 -11.27
CA TYR A 65 -6.95 -1.66 -11.17
C TYR A 65 -7.51 -0.79 -12.32
N LYS A 66 -6.85 0.33 -12.65
CA LYS A 66 -7.25 1.18 -13.79
C LYS A 66 -7.15 0.43 -15.12
N ALA A 67 -6.07 -0.31 -15.33
CA ALA A 67 -5.89 -1.12 -16.54
C ALA A 67 -6.96 -2.21 -16.67
N ALA A 68 -7.32 -2.87 -15.57
CA ALA A 68 -8.40 -3.86 -15.54
C ALA A 68 -9.76 -3.24 -15.85
N LYS A 69 -10.07 -2.06 -15.29
CA LYS A 69 -11.32 -1.33 -15.57
C LYS A 69 -11.42 -0.94 -17.06
N TYR A 70 -10.33 -0.47 -17.65
CA TYR A 70 -10.28 -0.12 -19.07
C TYR A 70 -10.50 -1.33 -19.98
N ARG A 71 -9.89 -2.48 -19.67
CA ARG A 71 -10.10 -3.74 -20.41
C ARG A 71 -11.56 -4.21 -20.32
N ALA A 72 -12.16 -4.18 -19.13
CA ALA A 72 -13.55 -4.57 -18.95
C ALA A 72 -14.52 -3.69 -19.75
N ALA A 73 -14.30 -2.37 -19.77
CA ALA A 73 -15.10 -1.44 -20.57
C ALA A 73 -14.97 -1.71 -22.08
N LYS A 74 -13.75 -1.99 -22.56
CA LYS A 74 -13.49 -2.31 -23.97
C LYS A 74 -14.13 -3.63 -24.41
N THR A 75 -14.16 -4.64 -23.53
CA THR A 75 -14.85 -5.91 -23.80
C THR A 75 -16.37 -5.72 -23.91
N ALA A 76 -16.97 -4.91 -23.03
CA ALA A 76 -18.41 -4.61 -23.10
C ALA A 76 -18.80 -3.85 -24.39
N GLN A 77 -17.91 -3.01 -24.92
CA GLN A 77 -18.14 -2.27 -26.16
C GLN A 77 -17.99 -3.13 -27.44
N ASN A 78 -17.19 -4.18 -27.39
CA ASN A 78 -16.90 -5.05 -28.53
C ASN A 78 -17.75 -6.34 -28.57
N SER A 79 -18.72 -6.51 -27.66
CA SER A 79 -19.68 -7.60 -27.75
C SER A 79 -20.67 -7.31 -28.89
N PRO A 80 -20.68 -8.09 -29.99
CA PRO A 80 -21.76 -8.03 -30.95
C PRO A 80 -23.02 -8.55 -30.24
N VAL A 81 -24.07 -7.73 -30.27
CA VAL A 81 -25.43 -8.10 -29.86
C VAL A 81 -25.91 -9.31 -30.66
#